data_AF-A0A820F2C6-F1
#
_entry.id   AF-A0A820F2C6-F1
#
_cell.length_a   1.000
_cell.length_b   1.000
_cell.length_c   1.000
_cell.angle_alpha   90.00
_cell.angle_beta   90.00
_cell.angle_gamma   90.00
#
_symmetry.space_group_name_H-M   'P 1'
#
loop_
_entity.id
_entity.type
_entity.pdbx_description
1 polymer ?
#
loop_
_entity_poly.entity_id
_entity_poly.type
_entity_poly.pdbx_seq_one_letter_code
_entity_poly.pdbx_strand_id
1 'polypeptide(L)'
;MVLLTFVGNLNKHTFEPVRSILHPIFRNPNQCPISSTFFVNDNFTDYCLVQRLFDNHNEIAMTTSSNKCPLMNCYDENNWNRWGENNWKREIRQQRINLIEKSSIHRSHIKGFRVPHLQIDDNRHFEPIRNLHFHYDSSMLFKSSKYIWPFTLDYSFNQIDCINCNESSKTIETLWQFPLHEWAYPNTTTTCRTLSDSTCLPEDELHTADLLYDFIIYNFDRHSSLTLGRRSPFVIELDLFWLSEHRDQRLEALIRFIDYILNNDDYRYVYFVSIEQALEWLKYPRNLTELEDFWAFSCSEIIYEYDIDCADTKPTDGEKPKQLTSTNTTEQYIDLQAERLFRSGIVLYSVWTFILLILTVLFYDKYFVNK
;
A
#
# COMPACT_ATOMS: atom_id res chain seq x y z
N MET A 1 0.26 12.58 -4.93
CA MET A 1 -0.17 11.18 -5.14
C MET A 1 -1.40 10.93 -4.29
N VAL A 2 -2.39 10.23 -4.82
CA VAL A 2 -3.53 9.71 -4.07
C VAL A 2 -3.39 8.19 -4.01
N LEU A 3 -3.43 7.60 -2.82
CA LEU A 3 -3.25 6.17 -2.62
C LEU A 3 -4.58 5.60 -2.13
N LEU A 4 -5.36 5.05 -3.06
CA LEU A 4 -6.59 4.34 -2.71
C LEU A 4 -6.21 2.98 -2.15
N THR A 5 -6.65 2.71 -0.93
CA THR A 5 -6.36 1.46 -0.23
C THR A 5 -7.63 0.81 0.27
N PHE A 6 -7.79 -0.46 -0.04
CA PHE A 6 -8.95 -1.26 0.34
C PHE A 6 -8.55 -2.24 1.43
N VAL A 7 -9.35 -2.39 2.48
CA VAL A 7 -9.11 -3.39 3.54
C VAL A 7 -10.31 -4.30 3.69
N GLY A 8 -10.03 -5.57 4.00
CA GLY A 8 -11.06 -6.57 4.29
C GLY A 8 -11.10 -7.69 3.26
N ASN A 9 -12.24 -8.40 3.24
CA ASN A 9 -12.39 -9.60 2.44
C ASN A 9 -12.92 -9.27 1.04
N LEU A 10 -12.29 -9.85 0.03
CA LEU A 10 -12.68 -9.68 -1.37
C LEU A 10 -13.60 -10.81 -1.78
N ASN A 11 -14.87 -10.51 -2.06
CA ASN A 11 -15.80 -11.47 -2.62
C ASN A 11 -16.75 -10.76 -3.59
N LYS A 12 -17.65 -11.52 -4.21
CA LYS A 12 -18.61 -10.98 -5.16
C LYS A 12 -19.37 -9.74 -4.64
N HIS A 13 -19.72 -9.69 -3.36
CA HIS A 13 -20.45 -8.55 -2.80
C HIS A 13 -19.56 -7.32 -2.63
N THR A 14 -18.39 -7.50 -2.01
CA THR A 14 -17.47 -6.38 -1.71
C THR A 14 -16.70 -5.89 -2.93
N PHE A 15 -16.62 -6.69 -3.99
CA PHE A 15 -15.89 -6.35 -5.20
C PHE A 15 -16.69 -5.46 -6.17
N GLU A 16 -18.03 -5.45 -6.11
CA GLU A 16 -18.85 -4.64 -7.01
C GLU A 16 -18.49 -3.14 -7.02
N PRO A 17 -18.34 -2.45 -5.87
CA PRO A 17 -17.90 -1.07 -5.86
C PRO A 17 -16.46 -0.89 -6.36
N VAL A 18 -15.58 -1.85 -6.05
CA VAL A 18 -14.17 -1.84 -6.49
C VAL A 18 -14.08 -1.87 -8.01
N ARG A 19 -14.88 -2.71 -8.67
CA ARG A 19 -14.95 -2.79 -10.14
C ARG A 19 -15.28 -1.44 -10.77
N SER A 20 -16.21 -0.70 -10.18
CA SER A 20 -16.58 0.64 -10.67
C SER A 20 -15.48 1.67 -10.43
N ILE A 21 -14.82 1.63 -9.26
CA ILE A 21 -13.71 2.54 -8.92
C ILE A 21 -12.49 2.31 -9.83
N LEU A 22 -12.16 1.06 -10.09
CA LEU A 22 -11.00 0.67 -10.91
C LEU A 22 -11.35 0.50 -12.39
N HIS A 23 -12.42 1.14 -12.85
CA HIS A 23 -12.80 1.07 -14.25
C HIS A 23 -11.68 1.67 -15.13
N PRO A 24 -11.27 1.01 -16.24
CA PRO A 24 -10.17 1.44 -17.12
C PRO A 24 -10.28 2.82 -17.77
N ILE A 25 -11.41 3.50 -17.60
CA ILE A 25 -11.61 4.88 -18.06
C ILE A 25 -10.85 5.86 -17.18
N PHE A 26 -10.66 5.53 -15.90
CA PHE A 26 -9.94 6.36 -14.96
C PHE A 26 -8.45 6.16 -15.20
N ARG A 27 -7.84 7.14 -15.86
CA ARG A 27 -6.43 7.11 -16.27
C ARG A 27 -5.66 8.26 -15.68
N ASN A 28 -4.49 7.94 -15.15
CA ASN A 28 -3.49 8.90 -14.72
C ASN A 28 -2.99 9.76 -15.89
N PRO A 29 -2.27 10.87 -15.62
CA PRO A 29 -1.76 11.74 -16.67
C PRO A 29 -0.87 11.05 -17.72
N ASN A 30 -0.21 9.95 -17.36
CA ASN A 30 0.60 9.09 -18.24
C ASN A 30 -0.24 8.05 -19.04
N GLN A 31 -1.57 8.19 -19.06
CA GLN A 31 -2.52 7.31 -19.73
C GLN A 31 -2.64 5.90 -19.14
N CYS A 32 -1.94 5.58 -18.05
CA CYS A 32 -2.14 4.31 -17.36
C CYS A 32 -3.43 4.32 -16.53
N PRO A 33 -4.19 3.20 -16.48
CA PRO A 33 -5.27 3.04 -15.52
C PRO A 33 -4.80 3.35 -14.10
N ILE A 34 -5.67 3.91 -13.27
CA ILE A 34 -5.36 4.08 -11.85
C ILE A 34 -5.10 2.72 -11.21
N SER A 35 -4.20 2.67 -10.24
CA SER A 35 -3.94 1.47 -9.45
C SER A 35 -4.27 1.72 -7.98
N SER A 36 -4.42 0.63 -7.21
CA SER A 36 -4.77 0.67 -5.80
C SER A 36 -4.04 -0.40 -5.01
N THR A 37 -4.14 -0.33 -3.68
CA THR A 37 -3.55 -1.31 -2.76
C THR A 37 -4.62 -2.05 -2.00
N PHE A 38 -4.56 -3.38 -1.96
CA PHE A 38 -5.53 -4.22 -1.26
C PHE A 38 -4.88 -4.91 -0.07
N PHE A 39 -5.33 -4.60 1.15
CA PHE A 39 -4.93 -5.28 2.38
C PHE A 39 -5.92 -6.41 2.69
N VAL A 40 -5.62 -7.58 2.15
CA VAL A 40 -6.56 -8.71 2.10
C VAL A 40 -6.43 -9.61 3.33
N ASN A 41 -7.55 -10.08 3.89
CA ASN A 41 -7.63 -11.16 4.88
C ASN A 41 -8.12 -12.49 4.25
N ASP A 42 -8.07 -13.61 4.99
CA ASP A 42 -8.46 -14.93 4.46
C ASP A 42 -9.97 -15.14 4.48
N ASN A 43 -10.59 -14.89 5.63
CA ASN A 43 -12.00 -15.19 5.86
C ASN A 43 -12.90 -14.56 4.78
N PHE A 44 -13.66 -15.41 4.09
CA PHE A 44 -14.61 -15.03 3.03
C PHE A 44 -13.99 -14.33 1.82
N THR A 45 -12.68 -14.50 1.58
CA THR A 45 -11.98 -14.00 0.40
C THR A 45 -11.99 -15.03 -0.73
N ASP A 46 -12.35 -14.58 -1.92
CA ASP A 46 -12.15 -15.26 -3.19
C ASP A 46 -10.76 -14.91 -3.75
N TYR A 47 -9.85 -15.88 -3.71
CA TYR A 47 -8.47 -15.68 -4.17
C TYR A 47 -8.33 -15.61 -5.70
N CYS A 48 -9.35 -15.99 -6.46
CA CYS A 48 -9.38 -15.71 -7.90
C CYS A 48 -9.50 -14.20 -8.13
N LEU A 49 -10.36 -13.49 -7.37
CA LEU A 49 -10.44 -12.03 -7.43
C LEU A 49 -9.13 -11.36 -7.01
N VAL A 50 -8.46 -11.91 -5.99
CA VAL A 50 -7.12 -11.43 -5.56
C VAL A 50 -6.11 -11.53 -6.70
N GLN A 51 -6.07 -12.68 -7.40
CA GLN A 51 -5.22 -12.85 -8.58
C GLN A 51 -5.57 -11.86 -9.69
N ARG A 52 -6.86 -11.65 -9.98
CA ARG A 52 -7.30 -10.72 -11.03
C ARG A 52 -6.93 -9.27 -10.74
N LEU A 53 -7.03 -8.84 -9.49
CA LEU A 53 -6.57 -7.52 -9.07
C LEU A 53 -5.07 -7.34 -9.32
N PHE A 54 -4.28 -8.36 -8.97
CA PHE A 54 -2.84 -8.38 -9.22
C PHE A 54 -2.50 -8.35 -10.72
N ASP A 55 -3.17 -9.17 -11.52
CA ASP A 55 -3.00 -9.22 -12.98
C ASP A 55 -3.31 -7.85 -13.63
N ASN A 56 -4.23 -7.08 -13.05
CA ASN A 56 -4.56 -5.72 -13.44
C ASN A 56 -3.70 -4.64 -12.75
N HIS A 57 -2.46 -4.96 -12.37
CA HIS A 57 -1.47 -4.03 -11.81
C HIS A 57 -1.87 -3.34 -10.50
N ASN A 58 -2.81 -3.91 -9.74
CA ASN A 58 -3.03 -3.48 -8.36
C ASN A 58 -2.05 -4.18 -7.42
N GLU A 59 -1.72 -3.52 -6.33
CA GLU A 59 -0.89 -4.11 -5.30
C GLU A 59 -1.73 -4.98 -4.37
N ILE A 60 -1.24 -6.21 -4.13
CA ILE A 60 -1.78 -7.11 -3.11
C ILE A 60 -0.88 -7.08 -1.89
N ALA A 61 -1.34 -6.39 -0.85
CA ALA A 61 -0.79 -6.36 0.49
C ALA A 61 -1.63 -7.24 1.43
N MET A 62 -1.28 -7.28 2.71
CA MET A 62 -2.05 -8.09 3.67
C MET A 62 -2.34 -7.40 4.99
N THR A 63 -3.49 -7.75 5.54
CA THR A 63 -3.81 -7.62 6.97
C THR A 63 -3.63 -8.99 7.66
N THR A 64 -4.16 -9.20 8.85
CA THR A 64 -4.13 -10.52 9.52
C THR A 64 -5.11 -11.50 8.88
N SER A 65 -4.85 -12.81 9.02
CA SER A 65 -5.68 -13.84 8.38
C SER A 65 -7.15 -13.75 8.80
N SER A 66 -7.42 -13.56 10.08
CA SER A 66 -8.79 -13.49 10.59
C SER A 66 -9.43 -12.10 10.51
N ASN A 67 -8.64 -11.05 10.24
CA ASN A 67 -9.00 -9.63 10.37
C ASN A 67 -9.64 -9.24 11.72
N LYS A 68 -9.46 -10.06 12.77
CA LYS A 68 -10.02 -9.74 14.09
C LYS A 68 -9.23 -8.61 14.74
N CYS A 69 -9.94 -7.78 15.49
CA CYS A 69 -9.34 -6.77 16.35
C CYS A 69 -8.39 -7.43 17.38
N PRO A 70 -7.11 -7.01 17.43
CA PRO A 70 -6.11 -7.58 18.35
C PRO A 70 -6.17 -7.01 19.77
N LEU A 71 -6.73 -5.79 19.93
CA LEU A 71 -6.74 -5.02 21.19
C LEU A 71 -8.07 -4.96 21.90
N MET A 72 -9.16 -5.34 21.24
CA MET A 72 -10.51 -5.45 21.80
C MET A 72 -11.29 -6.33 20.83
N ASN A 73 -12.49 -6.78 21.19
CA ASN A 73 -13.36 -7.35 20.17
C ASN A 73 -14.11 -6.20 19.49
N CYS A 74 -14.02 -6.12 18.17
CA CYS A 74 -14.66 -5.06 17.38
C CYS A 74 -16.19 -5.00 17.58
N TYR A 75 -16.79 -6.09 18.07
CA TYR A 75 -18.23 -6.27 18.20
C TYR A 75 -18.69 -6.49 19.65
N ASP A 76 -17.78 -6.72 20.60
CA ASP A 76 -18.11 -6.93 22.02
C ASP A 76 -16.90 -6.71 22.94
N GLU A 77 -16.68 -5.46 23.34
CA GLU A 77 -15.57 -5.03 24.20
C GLU A 77 -15.50 -5.73 25.57
N ASN A 78 -16.54 -6.46 25.98
CA ASN A 78 -16.60 -7.13 27.28
C ASN A 78 -16.16 -8.60 27.23
N ASN A 79 -16.02 -9.19 26.02
CA ASN A 79 -15.68 -10.60 25.85
C ASN A 79 -14.57 -10.78 24.81
N TRP A 80 -13.34 -10.46 25.21
CA TRP A 80 -12.17 -10.56 24.34
C TRP A 80 -10.89 -10.89 25.11
N ASN A 81 -9.93 -11.47 24.39
CA ASN A 81 -8.58 -11.70 24.89
C ASN A 81 -7.59 -10.95 24.00
N ARG A 82 -6.78 -10.06 24.61
CA ARG A 82 -5.71 -9.36 23.91
C ARG A 82 -4.75 -10.34 23.28
N TRP A 83 -4.36 -10.05 22.05
CA TRP A 83 -3.42 -10.89 21.34
C TRP A 83 -2.05 -10.87 22.03
N GLY A 84 -1.48 -12.06 22.25
CA GLY A 84 -0.07 -12.20 22.58
C GLY A 84 0.81 -12.20 21.32
N GLU A 85 2.13 -12.20 21.51
CA GLU A 85 3.09 -12.28 20.40
C GLU A 85 2.85 -13.48 19.48
N ASN A 86 2.47 -14.63 20.04
CA ASN A 86 2.18 -15.84 19.28
C ASN A 86 0.94 -15.69 18.40
N ASN A 87 -0.08 -14.94 18.85
CA ASN A 87 -1.25 -14.65 18.04
C ASN A 87 -0.84 -13.82 16.81
N TRP A 88 -0.10 -12.73 17.01
CA TRP A 88 0.44 -11.89 15.93
C TRP A 88 1.28 -12.68 14.93
N LYS A 89 2.27 -13.46 15.42
CA LYS A 89 3.15 -14.30 14.58
C LYS A 89 2.34 -15.30 13.76
N ARG A 90 1.35 -15.97 14.37
CA ARG A 90 0.50 -16.94 13.69
C ARG A 90 -0.37 -16.29 12.62
N GLU A 91 -1.07 -15.22 12.96
CA GLU A 91 -2.05 -14.57 12.07
C GLU A 91 -1.41 -13.92 10.85
N ILE A 92 -0.25 -13.28 11.01
CA ILE A 92 0.51 -12.68 9.92
C ILE A 92 1.12 -13.79 9.05
N ARG A 93 1.76 -14.80 9.67
CA ARG A 93 2.35 -15.91 8.91
C ARG A 93 1.29 -16.66 8.11
N GLN A 94 0.15 -16.94 8.71
CA GLN A 94 -0.95 -17.66 8.06
C GLN A 94 -1.47 -16.89 6.85
N GLN A 95 -1.68 -15.57 6.97
CA GLN A 95 -2.19 -14.81 5.83
C GLN A 95 -1.21 -14.77 4.67
N ARG A 96 0.09 -14.66 4.96
CA ARG A 96 1.12 -14.72 3.92
C ARG A 96 1.09 -16.08 3.19
N ILE A 97 0.95 -17.17 3.94
CA ILE A 97 0.80 -18.52 3.35
C ILE A 97 -0.45 -18.60 2.49
N ASN A 98 -1.60 -18.13 3.00
CA ASN A 98 -2.86 -18.16 2.27
C ASN A 98 -2.77 -17.40 0.94
N LEU A 99 -2.18 -16.20 0.93
CA LEU A 99 -1.96 -15.45 -0.31
C LEU A 99 -1.08 -16.22 -1.30
N ILE A 100 0.04 -16.79 -0.86
CA ILE A 100 0.95 -17.52 -1.75
C ILE A 100 0.35 -18.83 -2.28
N GLU A 101 -0.41 -19.56 -1.44
CA GLU A 101 -0.90 -20.89 -1.79
C GLU A 101 -2.26 -20.85 -2.49
N LYS A 102 -3.10 -19.86 -2.17
CA LYS A 102 -4.47 -19.75 -2.70
C LYS A 102 -4.58 -18.75 -3.85
N SER A 103 -3.65 -17.79 -3.98
CA SER A 103 -3.46 -17.02 -5.20
C SER A 103 -2.16 -17.43 -5.89
N SER A 104 -2.06 -17.27 -7.21
CA SER A 104 -0.85 -17.56 -7.98
C SER A 104 0.21 -16.44 -7.86
N ILE A 105 0.14 -15.62 -6.82
CA ILE A 105 1.02 -14.47 -6.61
C ILE A 105 2.30 -14.93 -5.92
N HIS A 106 3.44 -14.67 -6.56
CA HIS A 106 4.74 -15.00 -5.96
C HIS A 106 5.00 -14.16 -4.71
N ARG A 107 5.57 -14.79 -3.69
CA ARG A 107 5.85 -14.20 -2.36
C ARG A 107 6.67 -12.91 -2.38
N SER A 108 7.38 -12.60 -3.46
CA SER A 108 8.15 -11.36 -3.62
C SER A 108 7.26 -10.14 -3.84
N HIS A 109 6.01 -10.33 -4.27
CA HIS A 109 5.05 -9.25 -4.49
C HIS A 109 4.22 -8.91 -3.25
N ILE A 110 4.24 -9.75 -2.22
CA ILE A 110 3.54 -9.48 -0.95
C ILE A 110 4.46 -8.66 -0.04
N LYS A 111 4.43 -7.33 -0.22
CA LYS A 111 5.39 -6.38 0.37
C LYS A 111 4.82 -5.47 1.45
N GLY A 112 3.50 -5.31 1.51
CA GLY A 112 2.81 -4.37 2.39
C GLY A 112 2.02 -5.01 3.53
N PHE A 113 2.00 -4.35 4.68
CA PHE A 113 1.19 -4.76 5.84
C PHE A 113 0.34 -3.61 6.38
N ARG A 114 -0.88 -3.93 6.84
CA ARG A 114 -1.73 -3.04 7.65
C ARG A 114 -2.36 -3.82 8.80
N VAL A 115 -2.33 -3.24 9.99
CA VAL A 115 -2.96 -3.77 11.19
C VAL A 115 -4.49 -3.67 11.08
N PRO A 116 -5.24 -4.73 11.44
CA PRO A 116 -6.71 -4.70 11.48
C PRO A 116 -7.24 -3.52 12.29
N HIS A 117 -8.18 -2.77 11.70
CA HIS A 117 -8.85 -1.62 12.33
C HIS A 117 -7.89 -0.56 12.90
N LEU A 118 -6.65 -0.51 12.40
CA LEU A 118 -5.59 0.37 12.90
C LEU A 118 -5.34 0.23 14.42
N GLN A 119 -5.65 -0.94 14.99
CA GLN A 119 -5.44 -1.26 16.41
C GLN A 119 -4.01 -1.72 16.68
N ILE A 120 -3.06 -0.78 16.64
CA ILE A 120 -1.65 -1.07 16.92
C ILE A 120 -1.48 -1.49 18.39
N ASP A 121 -1.06 -2.74 18.59
CA ASP A 121 -0.83 -3.34 19.90
C ASP A 121 0.65 -3.30 20.29
N ASP A 122 1.07 -2.32 21.09
CA ASP A 122 2.47 -2.15 21.57
C ASP A 122 3.53 -2.38 20.48
N ASN A 123 3.20 -2.04 19.24
CA ASN A 123 4.07 -2.25 18.09
C ASN A 123 4.50 -3.73 17.87
N ARG A 124 3.77 -4.71 18.43
CA ARG A 124 4.08 -6.16 18.39
C ARG A 124 4.02 -6.76 16.99
N HIS A 125 3.29 -6.13 16.07
CA HIS A 125 3.23 -6.56 14.68
C HIS A 125 4.55 -6.30 13.92
N PHE A 126 5.40 -5.38 14.39
CA PHE A 126 6.64 -5.05 13.66
C PHE A 126 7.64 -6.20 13.62
N GLU A 127 7.78 -6.98 14.70
CA GLU A 127 8.70 -8.12 14.71
C GLU A 127 8.33 -9.18 13.64
N PRO A 128 7.09 -9.72 13.58
CA PRO A 128 6.73 -10.69 12.55
C PRO A 128 6.82 -10.14 11.13
N ILE A 129 6.43 -8.88 10.87
CA ILE A 129 6.55 -8.33 9.50
C ILE A 129 8.01 -8.09 9.11
N ARG A 130 8.87 -7.68 10.06
CA ARG A 130 10.32 -7.56 9.80
C ARG A 130 10.92 -8.92 9.48
N ASN A 131 10.59 -9.96 10.25
CA ASN A 131 11.08 -11.32 10.02
C ASN A 131 10.61 -11.91 8.68
N LEU A 132 9.50 -11.40 8.15
CA LEU A 132 8.96 -11.75 6.84
C LEU A 132 9.43 -10.79 5.73
N HIS A 133 10.29 -9.82 6.03
CA HIS A 133 10.87 -8.87 5.06
C HIS A 133 9.80 -8.05 4.33
N PHE A 134 8.78 -7.57 5.04
CA PHE A 134 7.87 -6.55 4.48
C PHE A 134 8.63 -5.25 4.22
N HIS A 135 8.27 -4.56 3.14
CA HIS A 135 8.90 -3.30 2.74
C HIS A 135 8.28 -2.10 3.45
N TYR A 136 6.98 -2.18 3.75
CA TYR A 136 6.30 -1.11 4.46
C TYR A 136 5.17 -1.60 5.37
N ASP A 137 4.88 -0.78 6.38
CA ASP A 137 3.67 -0.78 7.18
C ASP A 137 2.82 0.46 6.86
N SER A 138 1.50 0.32 6.83
CA SER A 138 0.56 1.44 6.73
C SER A 138 -0.51 1.34 7.80
N SER A 139 -0.09 1.34 9.07
CA SER A 139 -0.98 1.19 10.23
C SER A 139 -1.04 2.44 11.13
N MET A 140 -0.01 3.29 11.09
CA MET A 140 0.07 4.47 11.96
C MET A 140 -0.85 5.60 11.46
N LEU A 141 -1.65 6.13 12.36
CA LEU A 141 -2.60 7.22 12.15
C LEU A 141 -2.09 8.50 12.82
N PHE A 142 -2.00 9.58 12.06
CA PHE A 142 -1.51 10.88 12.51
C PHE A 142 -2.61 11.94 12.53
N LYS A 143 -2.45 12.93 13.40
CA LYS A 143 -3.38 14.05 13.55
C LYS A 143 -3.54 14.82 12.25
N SER A 144 -4.77 15.22 11.98
CA SER A 144 -5.09 16.04 10.79
C SER A 144 -4.43 17.43 10.83
N SER A 145 -3.89 17.88 11.98
CA SER A 145 -3.17 19.15 12.11
C SER A 145 -1.76 19.13 11.49
N LYS A 146 -1.23 17.95 11.18
CA LYS A 146 0.12 17.80 10.60
C LYS A 146 0.20 16.61 9.66
N TYR A 147 0.44 16.92 8.39
CA TYR A 147 0.67 15.91 7.37
C TYR A 147 2.15 15.55 7.27
N ILE A 148 2.41 14.26 7.18
CA ILE A 148 3.75 13.68 7.21
C ILE A 148 3.92 12.84 5.96
N TRP A 149 5.04 13.04 5.26
CA TRP A 149 5.44 12.18 4.16
C TRP A 149 5.86 10.80 4.67
N PRO A 150 5.72 9.72 3.89
CA PRO A 150 6.23 8.42 4.29
C PRO A 150 7.71 8.47 4.69
N PHE A 151 8.07 7.69 5.69
CA PHE A 151 9.39 7.73 6.33
C PHE A 151 9.82 6.34 6.75
N THR A 152 11.12 6.12 6.93
CA THR A 152 11.65 4.85 7.43
C THR A 152 11.63 4.82 8.96
N LEU A 153 11.37 3.65 9.54
CA LEU A 153 11.48 3.39 10.98
C LEU A 153 12.93 3.14 11.44
N ASP A 154 13.91 3.47 10.60
CA ASP A 154 15.35 3.51 10.92
C ASP A 154 15.67 4.49 12.07
N TYR A 155 14.84 5.53 12.24
CA TYR A 155 15.01 6.58 13.24
C TYR A 155 13.74 6.77 14.07
N SER A 156 13.88 7.31 15.28
CA SER A 156 12.74 7.76 16.07
C SER A 156 11.98 8.88 15.36
N PHE A 157 10.66 8.88 15.47
CA PHE A 157 9.79 9.93 14.94
C PHE A 157 9.03 10.65 16.06
N ASN A 158 8.47 11.83 15.77
CA ASN A 158 7.65 12.55 16.75
C ASN A 158 6.32 11.83 16.97
N GLN A 159 6.17 11.18 18.11
CA GLN A 159 4.97 10.42 18.46
C GLN A 159 3.81 11.30 18.94
N ILE A 160 4.05 12.57 19.32
CA ILE A 160 2.99 13.49 19.79
C ILE A 160 1.87 13.67 18.75
N ASP A 161 2.23 13.57 17.48
CA ASP A 161 1.34 13.74 16.35
C ASP A 161 0.69 12.41 15.92
N CYS A 162 1.15 11.26 16.43
CA CYS A 162 0.57 9.96 16.14
C CYS A 162 -0.46 9.57 17.20
N ILE A 163 -1.64 9.11 16.77
CA ILE A 163 -2.79 8.85 17.64
C ILE A 163 -2.77 7.44 18.19
N ASN A 164 -2.35 6.47 17.37
CA ASN A 164 -2.37 5.05 17.71
C ASN A 164 -0.95 4.44 17.83
N CYS A 165 0.11 5.24 17.78
CA CYS A 165 1.47 4.75 17.98
C CYS A 165 1.76 4.55 19.47
N ASN A 166 2.43 3.47 19.83
CA ASN A 166 3.00 3.33 21.17
C ASN A 166 4.42 3.97 21.24
N GLU A 167 4.83 4.37 22.44
CA GLU A 167 6.08 5.08 22.77
C GLU A 167 7.38 4.30 22.43
N SER A 168 7.27 3.04 22.03
CA SER A 168 8.42 2.15 21.84
C SER A 168 9.48 2.77 20.93
N SER A 169 10.66 3.02 21.51
CA SER A 169 11.86 3.56 20.85
C SER A 169 12.59 2.56 19.95
N LYS A 170 11.98 1.41 19.67
CA LYS A 170 12.59 0.36 18.85
C LYS A 170 12.63 0.79 17.38
N THR A 171 13.83 1.06 16.88
CA THR A 171 14.09 1.22 15.46
C THR A 171 13.84 -0.10 14.74
N ILE A 172 13.15 -0.03 13.61
CA ILE A 172 12.91 -1.18 12.74
C ILE A 172 13.56 -0.87 11.41
N GLU A 173 14.79 -1.36 11.28
CA GLU A 173 15.61 -1.09 10.11
C GLU A 173 14.88 -1.48 8.82
N THR A 174 15.01 -0.64 7.79
CA THR A 174 14.56 -0.84 6.41
C THR A 174 13.04 -0.92 6.20
N LEU A 175 12.23 -0.76 7.25
CA LEU A 175 10.77 -0.73 7.13
C LEU A 175 10.27 0.70 6.89
N TRP A 176 9.55 0.90 5.81
CA TRP A 176 8.86 2.17 5.55
C TRP A 176 7.54 2.25 6.29
N GLN A 177 7.19 3.44 6.75
CA GLN A 177 5.88 3.77 7.26
C GLN A 177 5.16 4.64 6.22
N PHE A 178 4.00 4.18 5.77
CA PHE A 178 3.04 5.00 5.03
C PHE A 178 1.96 5.48 6.00
N PRO A 179 2.08 6.73 6.51
CA PRO A 179 1.17 7.26 7.51
C PRO A 179 -0.23 7.46 6.92
N LEU A 180 -1.26 7.12 7.69
CA LEU A 180 -2.61 7.63 7.50
C LEU A 180 -2.76 8.93 8.29
N HIS A 181 -3.70 9.77 7.87
CA HIS A 181 -4.05 11.00 8.59
C HIS A 181 -5.53 10.97 8.92
N GLU A 182 -5.87 11.49 10.10
CA GLU A 182 -7.27 11.76 10.44
C GLU A 182 -7.91 12.66 9.39
N TRP A 183 -9.17 12.39 9.13
CA TRP A 183 -10.03 13.24 8.34
C TRP A 183 -10.45 14.43 9.18
N ALA A 184 -10.42 15.63 8.60
CA ALA A 184 -10.85 16.86 9.26
C ALA A 184 -12.14 17.39 8.66
N TYR A 185 -12.98 17.95 9.51
CA TYR A 185 -14.17 18.69 9.07
C TYR A 185 -13.84 20.16 8.80
N PRO A 186 -14.44 20.75 7.74
CA PRO A 186 -14.26 22.17 7.45
C PRO A 186 -14.64 23.05 8.66
N ASN A 187 -13.81 24.05 8.96
CA ASN A 187 -14.08 25.10 9.95
C ASN A 187 -14.35 24.61 11.39
N THR A 188 -13.91 23.40 11.76
CA THR A 188 -14.01 22.88 13.12
C THR A 188 -12.70 22.25 13.59
N THR A 189 -12.62 21.88 14.87
CA THR A 189 -11.55 21.01 15.40
C THR A 189 -11.96 19.53 15.37
N THR A 190 -13.14 19.22 14.83
CA THR A 190 -13.64 17.85 14.75
C THR A 190 -12.83 17.08 13.72
N THR A 191 -12.47 15.86 14.09
CA THR A 191 -11.73 14.92 13.26
C THR A 191 -12.30 13.53 13.44
N CYS A 192 -11.99 12.64 12.51
CA CYS A 192 -12.37 11.25 12.58
C CYS A 192 -11.28 10.37 11.94
N ARG A 193 -11.24 9.10 12.35
CA ARG A 193 -10.06 8.25 12.11
C ARG A 193 -10.01 7.71 10.69
N THR A 194 -11.12 7.17 10.22
CA THR A 194 -11.27 6.57 8.89
C THR A 194 -12.69 6.84 8.38
N LEU A 195 -12.90 6.84 7.05
CA LEU A 195 -14.23 7.07 6.47
C LEU A 195 -15.29 6.06 6.94
N SER A 196 -14.84 4.86 7.29
CA SER A 196 -15.66 3.76 7.82
C SER A 196 -15.98 3.87 9.31
N ASP A 197 -15.32 4.76 10.05
CA ASP A 197 -15.61 5.04 11.44
C ASP A 197 -16.97 5.76 11.55
N SER A 198 -17.85 5.31 12.44
CA SER A 198 -19.16 5.94 12.66
C SER A 198 -19.06 7.40 13.12
N THR A 199 -17.88 7.80 13.63
CA THR A 199 -17.60 9.19 13.96
C THR A 199 -17.31 10.08 12.74
N CYS A 200 -16.95 9.51 11.58
CA CYS A 200 -16.75 10.27 10.32
C CYS A 200 -18.05 10.54 9.57
N LEU A 201 -19.04 9.68 9.75
CA LEU A 201 -20.36 9.81 9.14
C LEU A 201 -21.39 9.45 10.22
N PRO A 202 -21.78 10.42 11.07
CA PRO A 202 -22.72 10.19 12.16
C PRO A 202 -24.07 9.70 11.64
N GLU A 203 -24.53 8.53 12.10
CA GLU A 203 -25.74 7.86 11.59
C GLU A 203 -27.04 8.71 11.70
N ASP A 204 -27.03 9.72 12.57
CA ASP A 204 -28.13 10.66 12.77
C ASP A 204 -28.19 11.78 11.72
N GLU A 205 -27.17 11.90 10.86
CA GLU A 205 -27.12 12.87 9.76
C GLU A 205 -27.46 12.23 8.41
N LEU A 206 -28.09 13.02 7.52
CA LEU A 206 -28.33 12.57 6.15
C LEU A 206 -27.01 12.54 5.38
N HIS A 207 -26.48 11.34 5.15
CA HIS A 207 -25.33 11.15 4.28
C HIS A 207 -25.74 11.22 2.81
N THR A 208 -25.35 12.28 2.12
CA THR A 208 -25.51 12.41 0.67
C THR A 208 -24.18 12.19 -0.03
N ALA A 209 -24.24 11.85 -1.33
CA ALA A 209 -23.04 11.79 -2.16
C ALA A 209 -22.31 13.15 -2.19
N ASP A 210 -23.05 14.27 -2.17
CA ASP A 210 -22.47 15.62 -2.15
C ASP A 210 -21.65 15.88 -0.89
N LEU A 211 -22.19 15.55 0.30
CA LEU A 211 -21.50 15.78 1.56
C LEU A 211 -20.20 14.98 1.65
N LEU A 212 -20.23 13.71 1.23
CA LEU A 212 -19.05 12.87 1.22
C LEU A 212 -18.04 13.32 0.15
N TYR A 213 -18.51 13.72 -1.03
CA TYR A 213 -17.65 14.26 -2.10
C TYR A 213 -16.91 15.51 -1.62
N ASP A 214 -17.62 16.48 -1.06
CA ASP A 214 -17.03 17.72 -0.53
C ASP A 214 -16.05 17.43 0.62
N PHE A 215 -16.36 16.45 1.47
CA PHE A 215 -15.48 16.00 2.54
C PHE A 215 -14.17 15.39 2.02
N ILE A 216 -14.24 14.60 0.94
CA ILE A 216 -13.07 14.03 0.27
C ILE A 216 -12.22 15.12 -0.38
N ILE A 217 -12.84 16.03 -1.12
CA ILE A 217 -12.14 17.17 -1.75
C ILE A 217 -11.46 18.04 -0.69
N TYR A 218 -12.15 18.37 0.39
CA TYR A 218 -11.58 19.17 1.48
C TYR A 218 -10.31 18.55 2.05
N ASN A 219 -10.32 17.24 2.33
CA ASN A 219 -9.14 16.58 2.88
C ASN A 219 -8.03 16.39 1.83
N PHE A 220 -8.38 16.12 0.57
CA PHE A 220 -7.43 16.11 -0.54
C PHE A 220 -6.69 17.46 -0.67
N ASP A 221 -7.42 18.58 -0.63
CA ASP A 221 -6.83 19.92 -0.74
C ASP A 221 -5.84 20.22 0.38
N ARG A 222 -6.12 19.72 1.60
CA ARG A 222 -5.19 19.87 2.73
C ARG A 222 -3.88 19.12 2.50
N HIS A 223 -3.92 17.91 1.94
CA HIS A 223 -2.74 17.16 1.52
C HIS A 223 -2.01 17.84 0.35
N SER A 224 -2.75 18.30 -0.65
CA SER A 224 -2.19 18.89 -1.87
C SER A 224 -1.59 20.28 -1.64
N SER A 225 -2.12 21.04 -0.67
CA SER A 225 -1.66 22.39 -0.33
C SER A 225 -0.17 22.45 -0.04
N LEU A 226 0.52 23.46 -0.58
CA LEU A 226 1.95 23.67 -0.39
C LEU A 226 2.33 24.09 1.04
N THR A 227 1.39 24.60 1.83
CA THR A 227 1.68 25.11 3.18
C THR A 227 1.50 24.03 4.23
N LEU A 228 0.38 23.31 4.16
CA LEU A 228 -0.04 22.35 5.18
C LEU A 228 0.42 20.93 4.84
N GLY A 229 -0.07 20.38 3.73
CA GLY A 229 0.24 19.01 3.31
C GLY A 229 1.58 18.83 2.63
N ARG A 230 2.08 19.90 1.97
CA ARG A 230 3.27 19.89 1.13
C ARG A 230 3.21 18.76 0.09
N ARG A 231 2.03 18.55 -0.50
CA ARG A 231 1.75 17.47 -1.45
C ARG A 231 2.01 16.06 -0.91
N SER A 232 1.89 15.87 0.41
CA SER A 232 2.01 14.54 1.01
C SER A 232 1.03 13.56 0.34
N PRO A 233 1.40 12.27 0.21
CA PRO A 233 0.48 11.27 -0.32
C PRO A 233 -0.83 11.27 0.46
N PHE A 234 -1.95 11.36 -0.25
CA PHE A 234 -3.28 11.26 0.36
C PHE A 234 -3.70 9.80 0.39
N VAL A 235 -3.52 9.15 1.54
CA VAL A 235 -3.87 7.73 1.73
C VAL A 235 -5.32 7.63 2.16
N ILE A 236 -6.17 7.08 1.28
CA ILE A 236 -7.59 6.86 1.56
C ILE A 236 -7.76 5.39 1.92
N GLU A 237 -8.15 5.13 3.17
CA GLU A 237 -8.50 3.80 3.66
C GLU A 237 -9.99 3.55 3.46
N LEU A 238 -10.31 2.52 2.69
CA LEU A 238 -11.66 2.11 2.31
C LEU A 238 -11.91 0.70 2.82
N ASP A 239 -12.75 0.59 3.85
CA ASP A 239 -13.27 -0.70 4.29
C ASP A 239 -14.22 -1.26 3.22
N LEU A 240 -13.92 -2.46 2.74
CA LEU A 240 -14.64 -3.12 1.65
C LEU A 240 -16.10 -3.42 2.01
N PHE A 241 -16.40 -3.72 3.27
CA PHE A 241 -17.75 -4.01 3.72
C PHE A 241 -18.56 -2.71 3.83
N TRP A 242 -18.02 -1.69 4.48
CA TRP A 242 -18.60 -0.35 4.56
C TRP A 242 -18.90 0.21 3.16
N LEU A 243 -17.97 0.07 2.21
CA LEU A 243 -18.21 0.56 0.85
C LEU A 243 -19.36 -0.18 0.15
N SER A 244 -19.65 -1.42 0.57
CA SER A 244 -20.68 -2.26 -0.03
C SER A 244 -22.09 -2.09 0.56
N GLU A 245 -22.24 -1.71 1.84
CA GLU A 245 -23.56 -1.63 2.51
C GLU A 245 -24.45 -0.48 1.99
N HIS A 246 -23.85 0.67 1.68
CA HIS A 246 -24.55 1.86 1.18
C HIS A 246 -23.92 2.33 -0.13
N ARG A 247 -23.75 1.37 -1.05
CA ARG A 247 -22.91 1.54 -2.24
C ARG A 247 -23.27 2.78 -3.05
N ASP A 248 -24.55 3.11 -3.24
CA ASP A 248 -24.93 4.13 -4.23
C ASP A 248 -24.33 5.51 -3.90
N GLN A 249 -24.45 6.00 -2.66
CA GLN A 249 -23.95 7.33 -2.27
C GLN A 249 -22.44 7.35 -2.04
N ARG A 250 -21.90 6.32 -1.38
CA ARG A 250 -20.47 6.21 -1.06
C ARG A 250 -19.63 6.06 -2.32
N LEU A 251 -20.09 5.21 -3.24
CA LEU A 251 -19.47 4.98 -4.53
C LEU A 251 -19.59 6.20 -5.43
N GLU A 252 -20.77 6.84 -5.50
CA GLU A 252 -20.96 8.05 -6.31
C GLU A 252 -19.98 9.15 -5.88
N ALA A 253 -19.84 9.41 -4.58
CA ALA A 253 -18.91 10.42 -4.05
C ALA A 253 -17.45 10.12 -4.43
N LEU A 254 -17.02 8.85 -4.27
CA LEU A 254 -15.66 8.42 -4.61
C LEU A 254 -15.38 8.51 -6.12
N ILE A 255 -16.33 8.08 -6.95
CA ILE A 255 -16.21 8.18 -8.41
C ILE A 255 -16.15 9.65 -8.84
N ARG A 256 -17.02 10.51 -8.29
CA ARG A 256 -16.99 11.95 -8.56
C ARG A 256 -15.66 12.58 -8.18
N PHE A 257 -15.08 12.20 -7.03
CA PHE A 257 -13.76 12.66 -6.62
C PHE A 257 -12.67 12.23 -7.62
N ILE A 258 -12.63 10.95 -7.98
CA ILE A 258 -11.65 10.42 -8.95
C ILE A 258 -11.78 11.13 -10.29
N ASP A 259 -13.01 11.22 -10.82
CA ASP A 259 -13.31 11.86 -12.10
C ASP A 259 -12.90 13.34 -12.10
N TYR A 260 -13.24 14.07 -11.03
CA TYR A 260 -12.89 15.48 -10.87
C TYR A 260 -11.37 15.70 -10.88
N ILE A 261 -10.61 14.86 -10.16
CA ILE A 261 -9.14 14.99 -10.12
C ILE A 261 -8.51 14.61 -11.46
N LEU A 262 -9.01 13.58 -12.15
CA LEU A 262 -8.41 13.10 -13.39
C LEU A 262 -8.72 13.99 -14.61
N ASN A 263 -9.92 14.59 -14.64
CA ASN A 263 -10.41 15.36 -15.79
C ASN A 263 -10.22 16.87 -15.67
N ASN A 264 -9.65 17.36 -14.56
CA ASN A 264 -9.40 18.78 -14.35
C ASN A 264 -7.92 19.11 -14.59
N ASP A 265 -7.67 20.08 -15.47
CA ASP A 265 -6.33 20.54 -15.84
C ASP A 265 -5.50 21.06 -14.65
N ASP A 266 -6.16 21.57 -13.62
CA ASP A 266 -5.50 22.06 -12.40
C ASP A 266 -4.84 20.91 -11.62
N TYR A 267 -5.27 19.66 -11.80
CA TYR A 267 -4.77 18.49 -11.07
C TYR A 267 -3.93 17.53 -11.92
N ARG A 268 -3.43 17.96 -13.08
CA ARG A 268 -2.53 17.15 -13.93
C ARG A 268 -1.23 16.70 -13.26
N TYR A 269 -0.91 17.22 -12.07
CA TYR A 269 0.19 16.77 -11.23
C TYR A 269 -0.17 15.62 -10.27
N VAL A 270 -1.41 15.15 -10.27
CA VAL A 270 -1.91 14.11 -9.37
C VAL A 270 -1.91 12.76 -10.08
N TYR A 271 -1.43 11.75 -9.36
CA TYR A 271 -1.41 10.35 -9.79
C TYR A 271 -2.06 9.49 -8.71
N PHE A 272 -2.99 8.65 -9.12
CA PHE A 272 -3.58 7.56 -8.33
C PHE A 272 -2.75 6.30 -8.52
N VAL A 273 -1.99 5.94 -7.49
CA VAL A 273 -1.01 4.84 -7.55
C VAL A 273 -1.11 3.96 -6.31
N SER A 274 -0.59 2.74 -6.41
CA SER A 274 -0.44 1.86 -5.25
C SER A 274 0.62 2.38 -4.28
N ILE A 275 0.64 1.84 -3.06
CA ILE A 275 1.68 2.18 -2.09
C ILE A 275 3.04 1.71 -2.59
N GLU A 276 3.12 0.53 -3.23
CA GLU A 276 4.35 0.02 -3.84
C GLU A 276 4.91 0.98 -4.88
N GLN A 277 4.08 1.50 -5.77
CA GLN A 277 4.50 2.49 -6.77
C GLN A 277 4.94 3.80 -6.12
N ALA A 278 4.18 4.30 -5.13
CA ALA A 278 4.56 5.48 -4.38
C ALA A 278 5.90 5.29 -3.65
N LEU A 279 6.16 4.09 -3.14
CA LEU A 279 7.43 3.72 -2.50
C LEU A 279 8.58 3.73 -3.51
N GLU A 280 8.39 3.23 -4.73
CA GLU A 280 9.42 3.32 -5.77
C GLU A 280 9.72 4.78 -6.14
N TRP A 281 8.72 5.66 -6.18
CA TRP A 281 8.96 7.09 -6.37
C TRP A 281 9.73 7.70 -5.19
N LEU A 282 9.46 7.30 -3.94
CA LEU A 282 10.22 7.79 -2.78
C LEU A 282 11.68 7.34 -2.81
N LYS A 283 11.94 6.11 -3.30
CA LYS A 283 13.31 5.61 -3.50
C LYS A 283 14.01 6.31 -4.65
N TYR A 284 13.28 6.64 -5.71
CA TYR A 284 13.81 7.27 -6.93
C TYR A 284 12.96 8.47 -7.36
N PRO A 285 13.04 9.62 -6.66
CA PRO A 285 12.19 10.77 -6.96
C PRO A 285 12.35 11.22 -8.40
N ARG A 286 11.22 11.57 -9.01
CA ARG A 286 11.11 12.08 -10.38
C ARG A 286 10.28 13.34 -10.42
N ASN A 287 10.66 14.23 -11.31
CA ASN A 287 9.90 15.45 -11.57
C ASN A 287 8.65 15.09 -12.39
N LEU A 288 7.63 15.95 -12.37
CA LEU A 288 6.35 15.66 -13.04
C LEU A 288 6.51 15.33 -14.53
N THR A 289 7.43 16.01 -15.23
CA THR A 289 7.72 15.79 -16.66
C THR A 289 8.38 14.45 -16.96
N GLU A 290 8.93 13.77 -15.95
CA GLU A 290 9.61 12.48 -16.09
C GLU A 290 8.72 11.31 -15.66
N LEU A 291 7.53 11.58 -15.10
CA LEU A 291 6.61 10.55 -14.62
C LEU A 291 5.90 9.80 -15.74
N GLU A 292 5.81 10.40 -16.94
CA GLU A 292 5.25 9.75 -18.12
C GLU A 292 6.04 8.49 -18.49
N ASP A 293 7.38 8.57 -18.44
CA ASP A 293 8.31 7.49 -18.78
C ASP A 293 8.83 6.73 -17.55
N PHE A 294 8.28 6.98 -16.36
CA PHE A 294 8.79 6.36 -15.13
C PHE A 294 8.34 4.89 -15.04
N TRP A 295 9.32 3.97 -15.09
CA TRP A 295 9.07 2.52 -15.14
C TRP A 295 8.11 2.01 -14.05
N ALA A 296 8.17 2.55 -12.84
CA ALA A 296 7.31 2.08 -11.75
C ALA A 296 5.84 2.50 -11.95
N PHE A 297 5.57 3.56 -12.72
CA PHE A 297 4.22 4.05 -13.02
C PHE A 297 3.72 3.56 -14.38
N SER A 298 4.54 2.79 -15.11
CA SER A 298 4.14 2.16 -16.37
C SER A 298 3.12 1.04 -16.14
N CYS A 299 2.36 0.73 -17.17
CA CYS A 299 1.30 -0.28 -17.16
C CYS A 299 1.31 -1.09 -18.46
N SER A 300 0.69 -2.27 -18.43
CA SER A 300 0.37 -3.04 -19.63
C SER A 300 -0.85 -2.46 -20.34
N GLU A 301 -0.90 -2.58 -21.67
CA GLU A 301 -2.11 -2.32 -22.45
C GLU A 301 -3.18 -3.42 -22.23
N ILE A 302 -2.77 -4.59 -21.72
CA ILE A 302 -3.66 -5.70 -21.45
C ILE A 302 -4.41 -5.44 -20.14
N ILE A 303 -5.73 -5.36 -20.24
CA ILE A 303 -6.63 -5.27 -19.10
C ILE A 303 -7.44 -6.56 -19.06
N TYR A 304 -7.40 -7.24 -17.92
CA TYR A 304 -8.17 -8.45 -17.69
C TYR A 304 -9.55 -8.07 -17.19
N GLU A 305 -10.60 -8.54 -17.87
CA GLU A 305 -11.97 -8.36 -17.38
C GLU A 305 -12.13 -9.05 -16.03
N TYR A 306 -12.74 -8.32 -15.08
CA TYR A 306 -13.09 -8.87 -13.77
C TYR A 306 -14.33 -9.79 -13.82
N ASP A 307 -14.96 -9.91 -14.99
CA ASP A 307 -16.19 -10.68 -15.22
C ASP A 307 -15.94 -12.17 -15.52
N ILE A 308 -14.70 -12.63 -15.43
CA ILE A 308 -14.39 -14.06 -15.53
C ILE A 308 -14.96 -14.74 -14.28
N ASP A 309 -15.83 -15.72 -14.50
CA ASP A 309 -16.55 -16.45 -13.44
C ASP A 309 -15.54 -17.20 -12.54
N CYS A 310 -15.05 -16.51 -11.50
CA CYS A 310 -14.25 -17.11 -10.41
C CYS A 310 -15.02 -18.22 -9.68
N ALA A 311 -16.33 -18.34 -9.92
CA ALA A 311 -17.20 -19.40 -9.43
C ALA A 311 -16.93 -20.79 -10.07
N ASP A 312 -16.33 -20.88 -11.26
CA ASP A 312 -16.19 -22.14 -12.00
C ASP A 312 -14.81 -22.81 -11.90
N THR A 313 -13.82 -22.15 -11.29
CA THR A 313 -12.52 -22.77 -11.02
C THR A 313 -12.57 -23.53 -9.69
N LYS A 314 -13.14 -24.75 -9.71
CA LYS A 314 -12.74 -25.75 -8.71
C LYS A 314 -11.22 -25.92 -8.81
N PRO A 315 -10.48 -26.02 -7.70
CA PRO A 315 -9.08 -26.40 -7.77
C PRO A 315 -9.03 -27.75 -8.48
N THR A 316 -8.41 -27.78 -9.66
CA THR A 316 -8.12 -29.03 -10.33
C THR A 316 -7.20 -29.82 -9.39
N ASP A 317 -7.71 -30.94 -8.87
CA ASP A 317 -6.90 -32.00 -8.27
C ASP A 317 -5.83 -32.40 -9.30
N GLY A 318 -4.64 -31.79 -9.21
CA GLY A 318 -3.74 -31.89 -10.36
C GLY A 318 -2.36 -31.26 -10.25
N GLU A 319 -1.88 -30.89 -9.08
CA GLU A 319 -0.47 -31.01 -8.71
C GLU A 319 -0.33 -30.69 -7.23
N LYS A 320 0.01 -31.70 -6.41
CA LYS A 320 0.45 -31.44 -5.04
C LYS A 320 1.62 -30.46 -5.14
N PRO A 321 1.62 -29.34 -4.39
CA PRO A 321 2.81 -28.51 -4.29
C PRO A 321 3.95 -29.44 -3.85
N LYS A 322 4.97 -29.59 -4.71
CA LYS A 322 6.23 -30.19 -4.26
C LYS A 322 6.62 -29.40 -3.03
N GLN A 323 6.78 -30.08 -1.90
CA GLN A 323 7.34 -29.48 -0.68
C GLN A 323 8.56 -28.66 -1.09
N LEU A 324 8.45 -27.33 -1.01
CA LEU A 324 9.56 -26.43 -1.25
C LEU A 324 10.56 -26.65 -0.11
N THR A 325 11.51 -27.56 -0.33
CA THR A 325 12.71 -27.70 0.48
C THR A 325 13.52 -26.42 0.32
N SER A 326 13.33 -25.46 1.23
CA SER A 326 14.32 -24.51 1.77
C SER A 326 15.49 -24.01 0.89
N THR A 327 15.31 -23.70 -0.40
CA THR A 327 16.42 -23.19 -1.25
C THR A 327 16.29 -21.73 -1.70
N ASN A 328 15.18 -21.03 -1.44
CA ASN A 328 15.02 -19.65 -1.93
C ASN A 328 15.42 -18.58 -0.90
N THR A 329 16.33 -18.86 0.03
CA THR A 329 16.95 -17.83 0.87
C THR A 329 17.97 -17.00 0.09
N THR A 330 18.58 -17.56 -0.96
CA THR A 330 19.68 -16.94 -1.71
C THR A 330 19.23 -15.78 -2.60
N GLU A 331 18.19 -15.95 -3.43
CA GLU A 331 17.69 -14.88 -4.31
C GLU A 331 17.16 -13.67 -3.53
N GLN A 332 16.44 -13.90 -2.43
CA GLN A 332 15.92 -12.83 -1.59
C GLN A 332 17.04 -12.10 -0.82
N TYR A 333 18.12 -12.79 -0.46
CA TYR A 333 19.32 -12.17 0.09
C TYR A 333 20.05 -11.30 -0.94
N ILE A 334 20.05 -11.71 -2.21
CA ILE A 334 20.70 -10.99 -3.30
C ILE A 334 20.02 -9.65 -3.54
N ASP A 335 18.68 -9.57 -3.54
CA ASP A 335 17.97 -8.29 -3.75
C ASP A 335 18.21 -7.28 -2.61
N LEU A 336 18.17 -7.75 -1.35
CA LEU A 336 18.46 -6.92 -0.17
C LEU A 336 19.93 -6.49 -0.09
N GLN A 337 20.86 -7.38 -0.48
CA GLN A 337 22.27 -7.03 -0.60
C GLN A 337 22.52 -6.05 -1.75
N ALA A 338 21.84 -6.23 -2.89
CA ALA A 338 21.93 -5.31 -4.02
C ALA A 338 21.50 -3.91 -3.59
N GLU A 339 20.38 -3.75 -2.90
CA GLU A 339 19.91 -2.44 -2.41
C GLU A 339 20.90 -1.78 -1.44
N ARG A 340 21.53 -2.55 -0.52
CA ARG A 340 22.61 -2.06 0.36
C ARG A 340 23.89 -1.70 -0.41
N LEU A 341 24.25 -2.46 -1.43
CA LEU A 341 25.43 -2.22 -2.27
C LEU A 341 25.24 -0.98 -3.15
N PHE A 342 24.03 -0.75 -3.67
CA PHE A 342 23.69 0.48 -4.41
C PHE A 342 23.72 1.71 -3.50
N ARG A 343 23.13 1.64 -2.30
CA ARG A 343 23.15 2.75 -1.33
C ARG A 343 24.54 3.10 -0.79
N SER A 344 25.43 2.12 -0.65
CA SER A 344 26.80 2.36 -0.17
C SER A 344 27.73 2.98 -1.22
N GLY A 345 27.27 3.14 -2.47
CA GLY A 345 28.07 3.68 -3.58
C GLY A 345 29.16 2.74 -4.07
N ILE A 346 29.28 1.54 -3.49
CA ILE A 346 30.37 0.59 -3.78
C ILE A 346 30.34 0.09 -5.22
N VAL A 347 29.14 0.00 -5.80
CA VAL A 347 28.93 -0.32 -7.23
C VAL A 347 29.47 0.79 -8.12
N LEU A 348 29.28 2.05 -7.73
CA LEU A 348 29.83 3.18 -8.47
C LEU A 348 31.36 3.18 -8.41
N TYR A 349 31.93 2.93 -7.22
CA TYR A 349 33.38 2.85 -7.03
C TYR A 349 34.00 1.68 -7.79
N SER A 350 33.36 0.51 -7.83
CA SER A 350 33.85 -0.65 -8.58
C SER A 350 33.79 -0.44 -10.09
N VAL A 351 32.77 0.25 -10.59
CA VAL A 351 32.70 0.65 -12.01
C VAL A 351 33.81 1.66 -12.33
N TRP A 352 34.03 2.67 -11.47
CA TRP A 352 35.10 3.65 -11.67
C TRP A 352 36.49 3.04 -11.64
N THR A 353 36.77 2.11 -10.71
CA THR A 353 38.07 1.41 -10.67
C THR A 353 38.28 0.53 -11.89
N PHE A 354 37.22 -0.12 -12.39
CA PHE A 354 37.29 -0.93 -13.61
C PHE A 354 37.56 -0.07 -14.85
N ILE A 355 36.90 1.09 -14.97
CA ILE A 355 37.18 2.06 -16.05
C ILE A 355 38.63 2.55 -15.96
N LEU A 356 39.12 2.85 -14.76
CA LEU A 356 40.50 3.31 -14.55
C LEU A 356 41.53 2.23 -14.92
N LEU A 357 41.24 0.96 -14.62
CA LEU A 357 42.05 -0.19 -15.02
C LEU A 357 42.07 -0.36 -16.54
N ILE A 358 40.92 -0.24 -17.21
CA ILE A 358 40.86 -0.29 -18.67
C ILE A 358 41.70 0.84 -19.29
N LEU A 359 41.55 2.07 -18.78
CA LEU A 359 42.32 3.21 -19.29
C LEU A 359 43.81 3.01 -19.08
N THR A 360 44.25 2.54 -17.90
CA THR A 360 45.67 2.28 -17.63
C THR A 360 46.26 1.21 -18.55
N VAL A 361 45.51 0.14 -18.85
CA VAL A 361 45.92 -0.88 -19.83
C VAL A 361 46.03 -0.26 -21.23
N LEU A 362 45.04 0.51 -21.67
CA LEU A 362 45.07 1.16 -22.99
C LEU A 362 46.22 2.17 -23.13
N PHE A 363 46.52 2.93 -22.07
CA PHE A 363 47.67 3.84 -22.05
C PHE A 363 49.00 3.09 -22.02
N TYR A 364 49.10 2.00 -21.25
CA TYR A 364 50.28 1.15 -21.24
C TYR A 364 50.54 0.56 -22.63
N ASP A 365 49.53 -0.01 -23.26
CA ASP A 365 49.64 -0.60 -24.59
C ASP A 365 50.07 0.46 -25.63
N LYS A 366 49.44 1.64 -25.60
CA LYS A 366 49.81 2.74 -26.51
C LYS A 366 51.23 3.28 -26.30
N TYR A 367 51.73 3.27 -25.06
CA TYR A 367 53.02 3.86 -24.69
C TYR A 367 54.18 2.86 -24.84
N PHE A 368 53.94 1.56 -24.65
CA PHE A 368 54.97 0.52 -24.68
C PHE A 368 54.98 -0.32 -25.97
N VAL A 369 53.93 -0.30 -26.79
CA VAL A 369 53.94 -0.96 -28.13
C VAL A 369 54.64 -0.10 -29.20
N ASN A 370 54.81 1.20 -28.96
CA ASN A 370 55.53 2.13 -29.87
C ASN A 370 57.01 2.35 -29.48
N LYS A 371 57.56 1.49 -28.63
CA LYS A 371 58.98 1.45 -28.28
C LYS A 371 59.52 0.06 -28.62
#